data_AF-A0AA41VJL2-F1
#
_entry.id   AF-A0AA41VJL2-F1
#
_cell.length_a   1.000
_cell.length_b   1.000
_cell.length_c   1.000
_cell.angle_alpha   90.00
_cell.angle_beta   90.00
_cell.angle_gamma   90.00
#
_symmetry.space_group_name_H-M   'P 1'
#
loop_
_entity.id
_entity.type
_entity.pdbx_description
1 polymer ?
#
loop_
_entity_poly.entity_id
_entity_poly.type
_entity_poly.pdbx_seq_one_letter_code
_entity_poly.pdbx_strand_id
1 'polypeptide(L)'
;MAKLVTSFLIFFLVFIATSITLIKAQCKYEMIVNTGITKGPSNIKLGVIIEPIGGEGNINTTNLIKNWGAMGRGYTYFLPNSSDRFRTKLPCMVDNFCWIGIKGKKGELNPHWHINNITVSTKGSGGIDSLKTFPFLEEIETVYPYASQGECP
;
A
#
# COMPACT_ATOMS: atom_id res chain seq x y z
N MET A 1 -3.36 48.42 28.71
CA MET A 1 -3.50 46.99 29.07
C MET A 1 -4.54 46.27 28.22
N ALA A 2 -5.77 46.77 28.07
CA ALA A 2 -6.83 46.10 27.28
C ALA A 2 -6.45 45.77 25.82
N LYS A 3 -5.79 46.69 25.08
CA LYS A 3 -5.36 46.49 23.67
C LYS A 3 -4.30 45.39 23.48
N LEU A 4 -3.42 45.20 24.47
CA LEU A 4 -2.38 44.17 24.45
C LEU A 4 -2.99 42.77 24.69
N VAL A 5 -3.99 42.69 25.56
CA VAL A 5 -4.75 41.45 25.82
C VAL A 5 -5.59 41.05 24.61
N THR A 6 -6.21 42.00 23.90
CA THR A 6 -6.98 41.70 22.68
C THR A 6 -6.08 41.19 21.55
N SER A 7 -4.89 41.77 21.38
CA SER A 7 -3.94 41.33 20.37
C SER A 7 -3.44 39.91 20.62
N PHE A 8 -3.08 39.57 21.86
CA PHE A 8 -2.69 38.21 22.24
C PHE A 8 -3.81 37.19 22.02
N LEU A 9 -5.07 37.56 22.30
CA LEU A 9 -6.22 36.69 22.10
C LEU A 9 -6.46 36.40 20.61
N ILE A 10 -6.28 37.40 19.74
CA ILE A 10 -6.41 37.25 18.28
C ILE A 10 -5.29 36.34 17.74
N PHE A 11 -4.03 36.54 18.18
CA PHE A 11 -2.93 35.66 17.78
C PHE A 11 -3.15 34.21 18.26
N PHE A 12 -3.68 34.00 19.47
CA PHE A 12 -4.00 32.67 19.99
C PHE A 12 -5.14 32.00 19.19
N LEU A 13 -6.18 32.75 18.81
CA LEU A 13 -7.27 32.24 17.96
C LEU A 13 -6.80 31.89 16.54
N VAL A 14 -5.91 32.70 15.94
CA VAL A 14 -5.27 32.38 14.66
C VAL A 14 -4.40 31.13 14.77
N PHE A 15 -3.67 30.97 15.88
CA PHE A 15 -2.83 29.79 16.14
C PHE A 15 -3.67 28.50 16.32
N ILE A 16 -4.82 28.58 16.99
CA ILE A 16 -5.78 27.46 17.10
C ILE A 16 -6.39 27.13 15.74
N ALA A 17 -6.77 28.14 14.94
CA ALA A 17 -7.33 27.92 13.61
C ALA A 17 -6.34 27.22 12.66
N THR A 18 -5.03 27.50 12.77
CA THR A 18 -4.00 26.82 11.99
C THR A 18 -3.65 25.41 12.49
N SER A 19 -4.03 25.06 13.73
CA SER A 19 -3.72 23.74 14.32
C SER A 19 -4.84 22.71 14.16
N ILE A 20 -5.86 23.01 13.35
CA ILE A 20 -6.67 21.97 12.71
C ILE A 20 -5.80 21.32 11.62
N THR A 21 -4.75 20.64 12.05
CA THR A 21 -4.04 19.69 11.22
C THR A 21 -5.08 18.68 10.75
N LEU A 22 -5.27 18.62 9.44
CA LEU A 22 -6.15 17.69 8.74
C LEU A 22 -5.76 16.26 9.16
N ILE A 23 -6.41 15.71 10.19
CA ILE A 23 -6.22 14.31 10.59
C ILE A 23 -6.80 13.50 9.44
N LYS A 24 -5.93 13.02 8.54
CA LYS A 24 -6.35 12.14 7.44
C LYS A 24 -7.03 10.92 8.03
N ALA A 25 -8.24 10.63 7.56
CA ALA A 25 -9.01 9.46 7.95
C ALA A 25 -8.14 8.19 7.79
N GLN A 26 -8.28 7.23 8.70
CA GLN A 26 -7.53 5.98 8.64
C GLN A 26 -8.36 4.90 7.94
N CYS A 27 -7.76 4.23 6.96
CA CYS A 27 -8.37 3.14 6.21
C CYS A 27 -7.69 1.82 6.53
N LYS A 28 -8.49 0.74 6.56
CA LYS A 28 -7.97 -0.62 6.54
C LYS A 28 -7.71 -0.99 5.09
N TYR A 29 -6.48 -1.36 4.78
CA TYR A 29 -6.10 -1.89 3.48
C TYR A 29 -6.01 -3.40 3.57
N GLU A 30 -6.54 -4.09 2.57
CA GLU A 30 -6.33 -5.51 2.35
C GLU A 30 -5.76 -5.71 0.95
N MET A 31 -4.71 -6.54 0.86
CA MET A 31 -4.13 -6.97 -0.40
C MET A 31 -4.15 -8.49 -0.43
N ILE A 32 -4.62 -9.04 -1.54
CA ILE A 32 -4.63 -10.47 -1.82
C ILE A 32 -3.71 -10.69 -3.02
N VAL A 33 -2.68 -11.51 -2.83
CA VAL A 33 -1.77 -11.92 -3.89
C VAL A 33 -2.08 -13.36 -4.25
N ASN A 34 -2.48 -13.58 -5.50
CA ASN A 34 -2.75 -14.91 -6.04
C ASN A 34 -1.56 -15.33 -6.90
N THR A 35 -0.88 -16.40 -6.50
CA THR A 35 0.27 -16.94 -7.24
C THR A 35 -0.18 -18.02 -8.23
N GLY A 36 0.57 -18.15 -9.32
CA GLY A 36 0.42 -19.23 -10.31
C GLY A 36 1.34 -20.41 -10.00
N ILE A 37 1.72 -21.13 -11.04
CA ILE A 37 2.64 -22.28 -10.99
C ILE A 37 4.07 -21.76 -10.76
N THR A 38 4.32 -21.29 -9.54
CA THR A 38 5.59 -20.71 -9.10
C THR A 38 6.63 -21.79 -8.79
N LYS A 39 7.91 -21.52 -9.05
CA LYS A 39 9.02 -22.34 -8.53
C LYS A 39 9.38 -21.94 -7.09
N GLY A 40 8.55 -22.39 -6.14
CA GLY A 40 8.85 -22.42 -4.70
C GLY A 40 8.63 -21.11 -3.90
N PRO A 41 8.64 -21.21 -2.55
CA PRO A 41 8.36 -20.08 -1.67
C PRO A 41 9.42 -18.98 -1.74
N SER A 42 8.96 -17.74 -1.60
CA SER A 42 9.82 -16.56 -1.52
C SER A 42 10.05 -16.21 -0.05
N ASN A 43 11.21 -16.56 0.52
CA ASN A 43 11.65 -16.07 1.84
C ASN A 43 12.19 -14.62 1.77
N ILE A 44 11.79 -13.87 0.75
CA ILE A 44 12.46 -12.66 0.28
C ILE A 44 11.77 -11.42 0.84
N LYS A 45 12.56 -10.38 1.09
CA LYS A 45 12.07 -9.07 1.52
C LYS A 45 11.49 -8.32 0.32
N LEU A 46 10.25 -8.65 -0.02
CA LEU A 46 9.50 -7.92 -1.04
C LEU A 46 9.00 -6.59 -0.49
N GLY A 47 9.16 -5.53 -1.27
CA GLY A 47 8.44 -4.29 -1.09
C GLY A 47 7.27 -4.18 -2.07
N VAL A 48 6.33 -3.30 -1.75
CA VAL A 48 5.23 -2.95 -2.65
C VAL A 48 5.06 -1.45 -2.68
N ILE A 49 4.74 -0.93 -3.86
CA ILE A 49 4.32 0.44 -4.11
C ILE A 49 2.91 0.39 -4.69
N ILE A 50 2.02 1.23 -4.17
CA ILE A 50 0.65 1.40 -4.68
C ILE A 50 0.43 2.87 -4.90
N GLU A 51 -0.02 3.23 -6.10
CA GLU A 51 -0.30 4.61 -6.48
C GLU A 51 -1.78 4.82 -6.77
N PRO A 52 -2.38 5.88 -6.20
CA PRO A 52 -3.72 6.33 -6.57
C PRO A 52 -3.66 7.27 -7.77
N ILE A 53 -4.80 7.45 -8.44
CA ILE A 53 -4.95 8.48 -9.48
C ILE A 53 -4.52 9.84 -8.91
N GLY A 54 -3.73 10.61 -9.66
CA GLY A 54 -3.17 11.89 -9.20
C GLY A 54 -2.00 11.80 -8.21
N GLY A 55 -1.62 10.60 -7.75
CA GLY A 55 -0.39 10.33 -7.00
C GLY A 55 -0.37 10.73 -5.52
N GLU A 56 -1.39 11.44 -5.01
CA GLU A 56 -1.41 11.86 -3.60
C GLU A 56 -1.65 10.66 -2.66
N GLY A 57 -0.76 10.47 -1.69
CA GLY A 57 -0.92 9.43 -0.66
C GLY A 57 -0.46 8.05 -1.11
N ASN A 58 0.49 7.99 -2.05
CA ASN A 58 1.16 6.76 -2.45
C ASN A 58 1.62 5.93 -1.24
N ILE A 59 1.47 4.61 -1.35
CA ILE A 59 1.92 3.69 -0.30
C ILE A 59 3.18 2.99 -0.76
N ASN A 60 4.17 2.93 0.13
CA ASN A 60 5.44 2.28 -0.14
C ASN A 60 5.90 1.50 1.09
N THR A 61 5.94 0.17 0.98
CA THR A 61 6.51 -0.72 2.00
C THR A 61 7.78 -1.38 1.44
N THR A 62 8.80 -1.53 2.28
CA THR A 62 10.06 -2.21 1.93
C THR A 62 10.10 -3.67 2.36
N ASN A 63 9.12 -4.12 3.16
CA ASN A 63 8.99 -5.50 3.61
C ASN A 63 7.52 -5.83 3.85
N LEU A 64 6.85 -6.30 2.81
CA LEU A 64 5.43 -6.61 2.77
C LEU A 64 5.05 -7.67 3.80
N ILE A 65 5.81 -8.77 3.87
CA ILE A 65 5.55 -9.86 4.81
C ILE A 65 5.63 -9.35 6.26
N LYS A 66 6.73 -8.66 6.62
CA LYS A 66 6.93 -8.17 7.99
C LYS A 66 5.88 -7.15 8.38
N ASN A 67 5.57 -6.23 7.48
CA ASN A 67 4.77 -5.06 7.82
C ASN A 67 3.27 -5.39 7.74
N TRP A 68 2.83 -6.18 6.76
CA TRP A 68 1.42 -6.37 6.44
C TRP A 68 0.98 -7.84 6.44
N GLY A 69 1.87 -8.81 6.64
CA GLY A 69 1.51 -10.23 6.61
C GLY A 69 0.35 -10.57 7.56
N ALA A 70 -0.72 -11.17 7.04
CA ALA A 70 -1.95 -11.43 7.78
C ALA A 70 -2.34 -12.92 7.88
N MET A 71 -1.43 -13.83 7.52
CA MET A 71 -1.65 -15.28 7.54
C MET A 71 -1.22 -15.97 8.85
N GLY A 72 -0.63 -15.21 9.79
CA GLY A 72 -0.18 -15.74 11.08
C GLY A 72 1.32 -16.10 11.12
N ARG A 73 1.79 -16.42 12.32
CA ARG A 73 3.20 -16.70 12.59
C ARG A 73 3.62 -18.05 11.99
N GLY A 74 4.78 -18.08 11.34
CA GLY A 74 5.32 -19.29 10.71
C GLY A 74 4.71 -19.62 9.35
N TYR A 75 3.76 -18.81 8.87
CA TYR A 75 3.19 -18.97 7.53
C TYR A 75 4.25 -18.69 6.46
N THR A 76 4.31 -19.57 5.45
CA THR A 76 5.17 -19.42 4.28
C THR A 76 4.37 -18.77 3.17
N TYR A 77 4.71 -17.52 2.85
CA TYR A 77 4.06 -16.76 1.78
C TYR A 77 4.58 -17.16 0.40
N PHE A 78 3.76 -16.90 -0.59
CA PHE A 78 3.99 -17.02 -2.02
C PHE A 78 4.27 -18.44 -2.47
N LEU A 79 3.61 -19.40 -1.84
CA LEU A 79 3.61 -20.79 -2.29
C LEU A 79 2.96 -20.91 -3.68
N PRO A 80 3.25 -21.96 -4.46
CA PRO A 80 2.62 -22.17 -5.76
C PRO A 80 1.09 -22.34 -5.62
N ASN A 81 0.33 -21.70 -6.51
CA ASN A 81 -1.14 -21.75 -6.54
C ASN A 81 -1.78 -21.38 -5.18
N SER A 82 -1.24 -20.37 -4.48
CA SER A 82 -1.73 -19.90 -3.19
C SER A 82 -2.43 -18.53 -3.30
N SER A 83 -3.23 -18.22 -2.28
CA SER A 83 -3.83 -16.91 -2.07
C SER A 83 -3.36 -16.36 -0.72
N ASP A 84 -2.47 -15.39 -0.77
CA ASP A 84 -1.90 -14.78 0.43
C ASP A 84 -2.56 -13.46 0.75
N ARG A 85 -2.83 -13.24 2.04
CA ARG A 85 -3.46 -12.01 2.52
C ARG A 85 -2.48 -11.14 3.28
N PHE A 86 -2.53 -9.85 2.96
CA PHE A 86 -1.81 -8.78 3.63
C PHE A 86 -2.80 -7.72 4.10
N ARG A 87 -2.61 -7.18 5.30
CA ARG A 87 -3.47 -6.17 5.91
C ARG A 87 -2.64 -5.09 6.59
N THR A 88 -3.09 -3.85 6.46
CA THR A 88 -2.49 -2.72 7.17
C THR A 88 -3.54 -1.64 7.47
N LYS A 89 -3.17 -0.68 8.31
CA LYS A 89 -3.91 0.56 8.53
C LYS A 89 -3.03 1.74 8.17
N LEU A 90 -3.49 2.58 7.27
CA LEU A 90 -2.77 3.75 6.77
C LEU A 90 -3.79 4.89 6.53
N PRO A 91 -3.34 6.13 6.34
CA PRO A 91 -4.20 7.19 5.83
C PRO A 91 -4.98 6.72 4.59
N CYS A 92 -6.26 7.08 4.51
CA CYS A 92 -7.09 6.77 3.35
C CYS A 92 -6.56 7.48 2.10
N MET A 93 -6.35 6.71 1.02
CA MET A 93 -6.30 7.27 -0.32
C MET A 93 -7.69 7.78 -0.66
N VAL A 94 -7.77 9.01 -1.17
CA VAL A 94 -9.03 9.63 -1.60
C VAL A 94 -9.46 9.07 -2.95
N ASP A 95 -8.48 8.80 -3.82
CA ASP A 95 -8.70 8.32 -5.18
C ASP A 95 -8.45 6.83 -5.35
N ASN A 96 -8.98 6.28 -6.43
CA ASN A 96 -8.83 4.87 -6.79
C ASN A 96 -7.38 4.51 -7.13
N PHE A 97 -7.01 3.25 -6.90
CA PHE A 97 -5.71 2.73 -7.30
C PHE A 97 -5.56 2.75 -8.83
N CYS A 98 -4.44 3.24 -9.33
CA CYS A 98 -4.14 3.24 -10.76
C CYS A 98 -2.99 2.30 -11.11
N TRP A 99 -1.97 2.22 -10.25
CA TRP A 99 -0.75 1.46 -10.51
C TRP A 99 -0.28 0.71 -9.26
N ILE A 100 0.35 -0.44 -9.49
CA ILE A 100 1.02 -1.23 -8.45
C ILE A 100 2.38 -1.71 -8.94
N GLY A 101 3.36 -1.72 -8.05
CA GLY A 101 4.67 -2.30 -8.29
C GLY A 101 5.11 -3.16 -7.13
N ILE A 102 5.57 -4.38 -7.41
CA ILE A 102 6.34 -5.18 -6.46
C ILE A 102 7.81 -4.90 -6.70
N LYS A 103 8.59 -4.78 -5.63
CA LYS A 103 10.04 -4.55 -5.68
C LYS A 103 10.77 -5.61 -4.87
N GLY A 104 11.90 -6.08 -5.39
CA GLY A 104 12.87 -6.86 -4.64
C GLY A 104 14.25 -6.21 -4.74
N LYS A 105 15.25 -6.71 -4.01
CA LYS A 105 16.63 -6.36 -4.37
C LYS A 105 17.08 -7.17 -5.58
N LYS A 106 18.02 -6.61 -6.34
CA LYS A 106 18.66 -7.30 -7.47
C LYS A 106 19.20 -8.65 -7.01
N GLY A 107 18.81 -9.72 -7.70
CA GLY A 107 19.25 -11.09 -7.41
C GLY A 107 18.62 -11.73 -6.16
N GLU A 108 17.75 -11.04 -5.43
CA GLU A 108 17.05 -11.63 -4.29
C GLU A 108 15.80 -12.41 -4.71
N LEU A 109 15.27 -12.23 -5.93
CA LEU A 109 14.14 -13.02 -6.42
C LEU A 109 14.62 -14.15 -7.32
N ASN A 110 14.20 -15.37 -6.99
CA ASN A 110 14.36 -16.50 -7.88
C ASN A 110 13.65 -16.18 -9.19
N PRO A 111 14.30 -16.37 -10.36
CA PRO A 111 13.60 -16.35 -11.63
C PRO A 111 12.47 -17.40 -11.60
N HIS A 112 11.39 -17.16 -12.35
CA HIS A 112 10.21 -18.03 -12.45
C HIS A 112 9.17 -17.93 -11.32
N TRP A 113 9.01 -16.74 -10.73
CA TRP A 113 7.86 -16.46 -9.90
C TRP A 113 6.65 -16.06 -10.77
N HIS A 114 5.53 -16.75 -10.60
CA HIS A 114 4.28 -16.44 -11.26
C HIS A 114 3.30 -15.86 -10.25
N ILE A 115 2.92 -14.60 -10.44
CA ILE A 115 1.75 -13.99 -9.81
C ILE A 115 0.68 -13.95 -10.89
N ASN A 116 -0.53 -14.41 -10.59
CA ASN A 116 -1.66 -14.31 -11.53
C ASN A 116 -2.31 -12.93 -11.44
N ASN A 117 -2.52 -12.45 -10.21
CA ASN A 117 -3.07 -11.13 -9.95
C ASN A 117 -2.81 -10.68 -8.52
N ILE A 118 -2.97 -9.37 -8.32
CA ILE A 118 -3.00 -8.73 -7.02
C ILE A 118 -4.29 -7.93 -6.90
N THR A 119 -5.10 -8.23 -5.91
CA THR A 119 -6.26 -7.41 -5.57
C THR A 119 -5.93 -6.55 -4.37
N VAL A 120 -6.18 -5.24 -4.47
CA VAL A 120 -6.06 -4.28 -3.37
C VAL A 120 -7.44 -3.72 -3.08
N SER A 121 -7.80 -3.63 -1.81
CA SER A 121 -9.00 -2.96 -1.36
C SER A 121 -8.75 -2.07 -0.14
N THR A 122 -9.54 -1.00 -0.03
CA THR A 122 -9.64 -0.16 1.16
C THR A 122 -11.01 -0.25 1.79
N LYS A 123 -11.03 -0.07 3.11
CA LYS A 123 -12.23 0.20 3.87
C LYS A 123 -12.01 1.35 4.85
N GLY A 124 -12.68 2.46 4.61
CA GLY A 124 -12.55 3.71 5.37
C GLY A 124 -13.77 4.05 6.23
N SER A 125 -13.56 4.84 7.29
CA SER A 125 -14.66 5.53 7.95
C SER A 125 -15.24 6.59 7.00
N GLY A 126 -16.55 6.58 6.75
CA GLY A 126 -17.19 7.54 5.85
C GLY A 126 -17.40 7.04 4.41
N GLY A 127 -17.23 5.74 4.13
CA GLY A 127 -17.53 5.14 2.82
C GLY A 127 -16.41 5.28 1.78
N ILE A 128 -15.20 5.63 2.20
CA ILE A 128 -14.01 5.64 1.35
C ILE A 128 -13.54 4.20 1.15
N ASP A 129 -14.18 3.53 0.19
CA ASP A 129 -13.91 2.15 -0.17
C ASP A 129 -13.48 2.11 -1.64
N SER A 130 -12.37 1.45 -1.92
CA SER A 130 -11.86 1.26 -3.27
C SER A 130 -11.42 -0.19 -3.43
N LEU A 131 -11.49 -0.70 -4.66
CA LEU A 131 -11.07 -2.06 -4.98
C LEU A 131 -10.53 -2.08 -6.40
N LYS A 132 -9.36 -2.68 -6.58
CA LYS A 132 -8.79 -2.93 -7.91
C LYS A 132 -8.04 -4.24 -7.93
N THR A 133 -8.20 -4.97 -9.02
CA THR A 133 -7.40 -6.16 -9.34
C THR A 133 -6.44 -5.82 -10.47
N PHE A 134 -5.17 -6.10 -10.24
CA PHE A 134 -4.07 -5.93 -11.18
C PHE A 134 -3.66 -7.31 -11.70
N PRO A 135 -3.96 -7.66 -12.96
CA PRO A 135 -3.57 -8.94 -13.53
C PRO A 135 -2.07 -8.92 -13.87
N PHE A 136 -1.34 -9.94 -13.43
CA PHE A 136 0.05 -10.19 -13.83
C PHE A 136 0.02 -11.41 -14.74
N LEU A 137 -0.14 -11.19 -16.05
CA LEU A 137 -0.42 -12.28 -17.00
C LEU A 137 0.83 -13.00 -17.50
N GLU A 138 2.01 -12.48 -17.15
CA GLU A 138 3.29 -12.97 -17.60
C GLU A 138 4.15 -13.43 -16.43
N GLU A 139 5.10 -14.30 -16.73
CA GLU A 139 6.10 -14.73 -15.77
C GLU A 139 6.94 -13.53 -15.32
N ILE A 140 7.14 -13.42 -14.01
CA ILE A 140 8.00 -12.37 -13.47
C ILE A 140 9.44 -12.86 -13.54
N GLU A 141 10.10 -12.56 -14.65
CA GLU A 141 11.51 -12.90 -14.87
C GLU A 141 12.44 -12.13 -13.92
N THR A 142 12.16 -10.84 -13.72
CA THR A 142 12.89 -9.98 -12.79
C THR A 142 11.95 -8.96 -12.14
N VAL A 143 12.28 -8.57 -10.91
CA VAL A 143 11.54 -7.54 -10.14
C VAL A 143 12.48 -6.38 -9.81
N TYR A 144 13.47 -6.16 -10.68
CA TYR A 144 14.40 -5.05 -10.56
C TYR A 144 14.26 -4.12 -11.77
N PRO A 145 13.92 -2.84 -11.57
CA PRO A 145 13.65 -2.22 -10.27
C PRO A 145 12.31 -2.66 -9.66
N TYR A 146 11.32 -2.99 -10.49
CA TYR A 146 9.98 -3.42 -10.09
C TYR A 146 9.37 -4.36 -11.15
N ALA A 147 8.45 -5.23 -10.74
CA ALA A 147 7.44 -5.80 -11.63
C ALA A 147 6.12 -5.08 -11.34
N SER A 148 5.48 -4.51 -12.37
CA SER A 148 4.38 -3.57 -12.18
C SER A 148 3.22 -3.79 -13.13
N GLN A 149 2.05 -3.28 -12.73
CA GLN A 149 0.81 -3.34 -13.50
C GLN A 149 -0.04 -2.09 -13.29
N GLY A 150 -0.84 -1.76 -14.30
CA GLY A 150 -1.69 -0.57 -14.33
C GLY A 150 -0.99 0.67 -14.89
N GLU A 151 -1.76 1.72 -15.10
CA GLU A 151 -1.31 3.03 -15.59
C GLU A 151 -2.10 4.10 -14.85
N CYS A 152 -1.41 5.18 -14.46
CA CYS A 152 -2.01 6.33 -13.82
C CYS A 152 -2.26 7.43 -14.85
N PRO A 153 -3.50 7.92 -14.99
CA PRO A 153 -3.81 9.08 -15.83
C PRO A 153 -3.32 10.39 -15.20
#